data_AF-A0A9N9XXA3-F1
#
_entry.id   AF-A0A9N9XXA3-F1
#
_cell.length_a   1.000
_cell.length_b   1.000
_cell.length_c   1.000
_cell.angle_alpha   90.00
_cell.angle_beta   90.00
_cell.angle_gamma   90.00
#
_symmetry.space_group_name_H-M   'P 1'
#
loop_
_entity.id
_entity.type
_entity.pdbx_description
1 polymer ?
#
loop_
_entity_poly.entity_id
_entity_poly.type
_entity_poly.pdbx_seq_one_letter_code
_entity_poly.pdbx_strand_id
1 'polypeptide(L)'
;MPRWVFNYTKGALTRDDKEKLAKGMSKIYTTFGLPAFLAHVQFFELEPDDFWSGGETSHPSTTITIYHAAANIRTKDEGEHFLKALDDVVRPVLKPKDIRWESNIYETPRDNWRLQGMAPPDFGTAMNDKWIAENTFTDEDEEQILREQGYFRQDDSRWQLPKF
;
A
#
# COMPACT_ATOMS: atom_id res chain seq x y z
N MET A 1 1.31 -3.53 -3.63
CA MET A 1 0.31 -3.42 -2.56
C MET A 1 0.99 -3.47 -1.19
N PRO A 2 1.49 -2.32 -0.80
CA PRO A 2 1.02 -1.69 0.41
C PRO A 2 -0.01 -0.62 0.06
N ARG A 3 -1.06 -0.53 0.86
CA ARG A 3 -2.04 0.57 0.79
C ARG A 3 -2.21 1.16 2.17
N TRP A 4 -1.89 2.44 2.32
CA TRP A 4 -2.17 3.20 3.54
C TRP A 4 -3.44 3.99 3.35
N VAL A 5 -4.36 3.90 4.29
CA VAL A 5 -5.63 4.63 4.28
C VAL A 5 -5.67 5.50 5.52
N PHE A 6 -5.71 6.81 5.30
CA PHE A 6 -5.91 7.80 6.34
C PHE A 6 -7.38 8.21 6.33
N ASN A 7 -8.12 7.83 7.36
CA ASN A 7 -9.41 8.44 7.67
C ASN A 7 -9.12 9.55 8.67
N TYR A 8 -9.52 10.78 8.41
CA TYR A 8 -9.13 11.92 9.24
C TYR A 8 -10.23 12.97 9.32
N THR A 9 -10.29 13.67 10.45
CA THR A 9 -11.26 14.75 10.68
C THR A 9 -11.04 15.91 9.71
N LYS A 10 -12.13 16.52 9.26
CA LYS A 10 -12.12 17.67 8.35
C LYS A 10 -11.11 18.75 8.72
N GLY A 11 -10.28 19.11 7.74
CA GLY A 11 -9.26 20.16 7.88
C GLY A 11 -8.00 19.76 8.65
N ALA A 12 -7.89 18.53 9.17
CA ALA A 12 -6.69 18.12 9.92
C ALA A 12 -5.46 17.96 9.03
N LEU A 13 -5.62 17.55 7.76
CA LEU A 13 -4.49 17.35 6.83
C LEU A 13 -4.58 18.31 5.64
N THR A 14 -3.53 19.11 5.45
CA THR A 14 -3.36 19.94 4.26
C THR A 14 -2.88 19.13 3.05
N ARG A 15 -2.88 19.74 1.85
CA ARG A 15 -2.28 19.15 0.65
C ARG A 15 -0.81 18.77 0.89
N ASP A 16 -0.03 19.64 1.50
CA ASP A 16 1.40 19.45 1.73
C ASP A 16 1.68 18.32 2.74
N ASP A 17 0.79 18.15 3.71
CA ASP A 17 0.87 17.03 4.66
C ASP A 17 0.64 15.70 3.97
N LYS A 18 -0.40 15.64 3.13
CA LYS A 18 -0.71 14.45 2.33
C LYS A 18 0.46 14.10 1.41
N GLU A 19 1.09 15.10 0.79
CA GLU A 19 2.26 14.90 -0.07
C GLU A 19 3.48 14.37 0.71
N LYS A 20 3.76 14.93 1.90
CA LYS A 20 4.85 14.45 2.78
C LYS A 20 4.62 13.02 3.23
N LEU A 21 3.40 12.69 3.67
CA LEU A 21 3.02 11.34 4.08
C LEU A 21 3.12 10.35 2.92
N ALA A 22 2.64 10.73 1.72
CA ALA A 22 2.73 9.90 0.51
C ALA A 22 4.18 9.57 0.15
N LYS A 23 5.06 10.59 0.14
CA LYS A 23 6.48 10.43 -0.17
C LYS A 23 7.22 9.60 0.88
N GLY A 24 6.96 9.86 2.16
CA GLY A 24 7.54 9.09 3.26
C GLY A 24 7.14 7.63 3.21
N MET A 25 5.84 7.36 3.04
CA MET A 25 5.30 6.00 2.89
C MET A 25 5.95 5.27 1.72
N SER A 26 5.97 5.89 0.53
CA SER A 26 6.58 5.28 -0.66
C SER A 26 8.05 4.91 -0.42
N LYS A 27 8.82 5.82 0.22
CA LYS A 27 10.24 5.61 0.53
C LYS A 27 10.50 4.41 1.46
N ILE A 28 9.60 4.14 2.42
CA ILE A 28 9.71 2.94 3.27
C ILE A 28 9.77 1.70 2.37
N TYR A 29 8.81 1.56 1.45
CA TYR A 29 8.68 0.34 0.66
C TYR A 29 9.72 0.21 -0.46
N THR A 30 10.14 1.33 -1.07
CA THR A 30 11.23 1.27 -2.06
C THR A 30 12.55 0.83 -1.43
N THR A 31 12.76 1.07 -0.13
CA THR A 31 13.95 0.58 0.60
C THR A 31 13.98 -0.95 0.70
N PHE A 32 12.83 -1.61 0.59
CA PHE A 32 12.69 -3.08 0.58
C PHE A 32 12.60 -3.67 -0.83
N GLY A 33 12.92 -2.89 -1.88
CA GLY A 33 12.89 -3.38 -3.26
C GLY A 33 11.49 -3.53 -3.85
N LEU A 34 10.51 -2.76 -3.36
CA LEU A 34 9.22 -2.64 -4.01
C LEU A 34 9.22 -1.49 -5.03
N PRO A 35 8.75 -1.68 -6.28
CA PRO A 35 8.50 -0.59 -7.21
C PRO A 35 7.57 0.48 -6.60
N ALA A 36 7.92 1.75 -6.73
CA ALA A 36 7.22 2.83 -6.00
C ALA A 36 5.75 2.97 -6.45
N PHE A 37 5.45 2.71 -7.73
CA PHE A 37 4.09 2.76 -8.27
C PHE A 37 3.11 1.75 -7.65
N LEU A 38 3.61 0.72 -6.95
CA LEU A 38 2.81 -0.28 -6.23
C LEU A 38 2.46 0.13 -4.79
N ALA A 39 2.94 1.29 -4.34
CA ALA A 39 2.70 1.84 -3.01
C ALA A 39 1.61 2.91 -3.09
N HIS A 40 0.45 2.63 -2.51
CA HIS A 40 -0.71 3.53 -2.60
C HIS A 40 -1.01 4.17 -1.24
N VAL A 41 -1.34 5.46 -1.27
CA VAL A 41 -1.92 6.16 -0.11
C VAL A 41 -3.25 6.78 -0.49
N GLN A 42 -4.22 6.70 0.41
CA GLN A 42 -5.55 7.27 0.24
C GLN A 42 -5.89 8.11 1.47
N PHE A 43 -6.51 9.27 1.23
CA PHE A 43 -6.89 10.22 2.27
C PHE A 43 -8.40 10.44 2.18
N PHE A 44 -9.14 10.01 3.20
CA PHE A 44 -10.58 10.20 3.33
C PHE A 44 -10.84 11.18 4.46
N GLU A 45 -11.36 12.35 4.07
CA GLU A 45 -11.80 13.37 5.01
C GLU A 45 -13.18 13.00 5.53
N LEU A 46 -13.35 13.05 6.85
CA LEU A 46 -14.61 12.78 7.54
C LEU A 46 -15.16 14.08 8.11
N GLU A 47 -16.47 14.30 7.97
CA GLU A 47 -17.13 15.44 8.60
C GLU A 47 -17.05 15.33 10.13
N PRO A 48 -17.21 16.44 10.88
CA PRO A 48 -17.05 16.44 12.34
C PRO A 48 -17.90 15.40 13.08
N ASP A 49 -19.08 15.05 12.55
CA ASP A 49 -20.02 14.11 13.15
C ASP A 49 -19.85 12.66 12.64
N ASP A 50 -18.81 12.38 11.85
CA ASP A 50 -18.51 11.05 11.31
C ASP A 50 -17.28 10.40 11.97
N PHE A 51 -16.58 11.11 12.86
CA PHE A 51 -15.41 10.61 13.59
C PHE A 51 -15.63 10.74 15.10
N TRP A 52 -15.85 9.60 15.76
CA TRP A 52 -16.13 9.51 17.19
C TRP A 52 -15.05 8.70 17.90
N SER A 53 -14.52 9.25 18.99
CA SER A 53 -13.52 8.60 19.84
C SER A 53 -14.04 8.57 21.27
N GLY A 54 -14.23 7.38 21.82
CA GLY A 54 -14.75 7.23 23.20
C GLY A 54 -16.18 7.76 23.40
N GLY A 55 -16.96 7.93 22.33
CA GLY A 55 -18.33 8.46 22.39
C GLY A 55 -18.42 9.99 22.28
N GLU A 56 -17.31 10.69 22.02
CA GLU A 56 -17.29 12.14 21.79
C GLU A 56 -16.80 12.45 20.36
N THR A 57 -17.23 13.60 19.82
CA THR A 57 -16.69 14.10 18.55
C THR A 57 -15.20 14.34 18.72
N SER A 58 -14.42 13.86 17.75
CA SER A 58 -12.98 13.83 17.94
C SER A 58 -12.35 15.22 17.79
N HIS A 59 -11.40 15.54 18.68
CA HIS A 59 -10.27 16.44 18.38
C HIS A 59 -9.65 16.11 17.00
N PRO A 60 -8.86 17.00 16.36
CA PRO A 60 -8.14 16.66 15.14
C PRO A 60 -7.48 15.28 15.23
N SER A 61 -7.96 14.34 14.42
CA SER A 61 -7.63 12.91 14.58
C SER A 61 -7.51 12.21 13.24
N THR A 62 -6.73 11.12 13.22
CA THR A 62 -6.71 10.19 12.10
C THR A 62 -6.51 8.74 12.54
N THR A 63 -7.22 7.82 11.90
CA THR A 63 -6.85 6.39 11.91
C THR A 63 -6.09 6.04 10.64
N ILE A 64 -5.04 5.25 10.79
CA ILE A 64 -4.18 4.81 9.68
C ILE A 64 -4.34 3.30 9.52
N THR A 65 -5.01 2.89 8.45
CA THR A 65 -5.13 1.46 8.11
C THR A 65 -4.10 1.10 7.06
N ILE A 66 -3.23 0.14 7.38
CA ILE A 66 -2.16 -0.31 6.50
C ILE A 66 -2.50 -1.71 6.00
N TYR A 67 -2.63 -1.87 4.69
CA TYR A 67 -2.84 -3.18 4.06
C TYR A 67 -1.56 -3.64 3.39
N HIS A 68 -1.05 -4.82 3.75
CA HIS A 68 0.05 -5.47 3.05
C HIS A 68 -0.46 -6.72 2.30
N ALA A 69 -0.03 -6.85 1.04
CA ALA A 69 -0.22 -8.08 0.28
C ALA A 69 1.03 -8.47 -0.51
N ALA A 70 1.93 -7.53 -0.81
CA ALA A 70 3.17 -7.84 -1.52
C ALA A 70 4.11 -8.73 -0.69
N ALA A 71 4.22 -8.45 0.61
CA ALA A 71 4.98 -9.22 1.58
C ALA A 71 4.38 -9.00 2.98
N ASN A 72 4.47 -10.02 3.84
CA ASN A 72 4.00 -9.96 5.22
C ASN A 72 5.18 -9.79 6.18
N ILE A 73 4.92 -9.23 7.36
CA ILE A 73 5.80 -9.17 8.51
C ILE A 73 5.94 -10.59 9.08
N ARG A 74 7.15 -11.14 9.09
CA ARG A 74 7.37 -12.55 9.45
C ARG A 74 7.83 -12.72 10.88
N THR A 75 8.43 -11.68 11.46
CA THR A 75 9.00 -11.71 12.79
C THR A 75 8.61 -10.47 13.58
N LYS A 76 8.69 -10.56 14.91
CA LYS A 76 8.48 -9.42 15.79
C LYS A 76 9.45 -8.27 15.47
N ASP A 77 10.73 -8.59 15.23
CA ASP A 77 11.75 -7.59 14.93
C ASP A 77 11.45 -6.87 13.61
N GLU A 78 11.05 -7.58 12.56
CA GLU A 78 10.60 -6.95 11.30
C GLU A 78 9.44 -5.98 11.54
N GLY A 79 8.47 -6.39 12.37
CA GLY A 79 7.34 -5.56 12.75
C GLY A 79 7.77 -4.30 13.51
N GLU A 80 8.67 -4.42 14.48
CA GLU A 80 9.18 -3.28 15.24
C GLU A 80 9.95 -2.28 14.36
N HIS A 81 10.77 -2.77 13.42
CA HIS A 81 11.47 -1.91 12.46
C HIS A 81 10.50 -1.20 11.52
N PHE A 82 9.48 -1.90 11.02
CA PHE A 82 8.45 -1.28 10.19
C PHE A 82 7.68 -0.20 10.94
N LEU A 83 7.26 -0.48 12.19
CA LEU A 83 6.51 0.49 13.01
C LEU A 83 7.37 1.72 13.34
N LYS A 84 8.66 1.57 13.58
CA LYS A 84 9.59 2.72 13.72
C LYS A 84 9.67 3.55 12.43
N ALA A 85 9.77 2.89 11.27
CA ALA A 85 9.80 3.59 9.99
C ALA A 85 8.48 4.33 9.70
N LEU A 86 7.34 3.72 10.07
CA LEU A 86 6.02 4.37 10.05
C LEU A 86 6.03 5.63 10.93
N ASP A 87 6.49 5.52 12.18
CA ASP A 87 6.56 6.64 13.12
C ASP A 87 7.44 7.79 12.61
N ASP A 88 8.59 7.46 12.01
CA ASP A 88 9.51 8.45 11.41
C ASP A 88 8.85 9.23 10.27
N VAL A 89 7.85 8.66 9.60
CA VAL A 89 7.06 9.33 8.55
C VAL A 89 5.89 10.12 9.12
N VAL A 90 5.09 9.52 10.00
CA VAL A 90 3.81 10.13 10.42
C VAL A 90 3.99 11.17 11.52
N ARG A 91 4.88 10.90 12.49
CA ARG A 91 5.02 11.73 13.68
C ARG A 91 5.44 13.17 13.36
N PRO A 92 6.39 13.43 12.43
CA PRO A 92 6.77 14.80 12.06
C PRO A 92 5.64 15.60 11.40
N VAL A 93 4.65 14.94 10.81
CA VAL A 93 3.51 15.60 10.14
C VAL A 93 2.36 15.84 11.11
N LEU A 94 2.02 14.83 11.91
CA LEU A 94 0.82 14.82 12.75
C LEU A 94 1.05 15.53 14.08
N LYS A 95 2.19 15.26 14.74
CA LYS A 95 2.43 15.74 16.12
C LYS A 95 2.49 17.27 16.22
N PRO A 96 3.15 18.02 15.32
CA PRO A 96 3.18 19.49 15.40
C PRO A 96 1.81 20.16 15.24
N LYS A 97 0.81 19.44 14.73
CA LYS A 97 -0.56 19.93 14.56
C LYS A 97 -1.53 19.45 15.64
N ASP A 98 -1.00 18.81 16.69
CA ASP A 98 -1.78 18.17 17.75
C ASP A 98 -2.83 17.17 17.24
N ILE A 99 -2.55 16.55 16.08
CA ILE A 99 -3.41 15.50 15.54
C ILE A 99 -3.14 14.23 16.35
N ARG A 100 -4.20 13.58 16.85
CA ARG A 100 -4.12 12.26 17.48
C ARG A 100 -4.17 11.18 16.40
N TRP A 101 -3.39 10.12 16.55
CA TRP A 101 -3.41 9.04 15.57
C TRP A 101 -3.31 7.66 16.20
N GLU A 102 -3.90 6.70 15.49
CA GLU A 102 -3.78 5.28 15.75
C GLU A 102 -3.53 4.57 14.41
N SER A 103 -2.70 3.52 14.41
CA SER A 103 -2.38 2.75 13.21
C SER A 103 -2.50 1.25 13.47
N ASN A 104 -3.01 0.51 12.48
CA ASN A 104 -3.00 -0.94 12.49
C ASN A 104 -2.65 -1.52 11.12
N ILE A 105 -2.07 -2.73 11.10
CA ILE A 105 -1.63 -3.44 9.90
C ILE A 105 -2.53 -4.66 9.69
N TYR A 106 -3.01 -4.82 8.46
CA TYR A 106 -3.79 -5.96 8.00
C TYR A 106 -3.07 -6.62 6.84
N GLU A 107 -2.83 -7.91 6.96
CA GLU A 107 -2.07 -8.68 5.99
C GLU A 107 -2.95 -9.69 5.29
N THR A 108 -2.67 -9.91 4.01
CA THR A 108 -3.37 -10.90 3.19
C THR A 108 -2.37 -11.82 2.53
N PRO A 109 -2.72 -13.08 2.21
CA PRO A 109 -1.85 -13.94 1.42
C PRO A 109 -1.51 -13.26 0.09
N ARG A 110 -0.22 -13.24 -0.26
CA ARG A 110 0.27 -12.66 -1.53
C ARG A 110 -0.44 -13.27 -2.75
N ASP A 111 -0.77 -14.55 -2.68
CA ASP A 111 -1.46 -15.29 -3.75
C ASP A 111 -2.83 -14.73 -4.10
N ASN A 112 -3.44 -13.92 -3.23
CA ASN A 112 -4.73 -13.25 -3.46
C ASN A 112 -4.58 -11.87 -4.11
N TRP A 113 -3.36 -11.38 -4.33
CA TRP A 113 -3.10 -10.07 -4.91
C TRP A 113 -2.92 -10.14 -6.43
N ARG A 114 -3.63 -9.28 -7.15
CA ARG A 114 -3.46 -9.07 -8.60
C ARG A 114 -3.24 -7.59 -8.92
N LEU A 115 -2.45 -7.34 -9.96
CA LEU A 115 -2.28 -6.05 -10.63
C LEU A 115 -2.78 -6.24 -12.06
N GLN A 116 -3.81 -5.52 -12.51
CA GLN A 116 -4.44 -5.75 -13.82
C GLN A 116 -4.77 -7.23 -14.13
N GLY A 117 -5.06 -8.03 -13.10
CA GLY A 117 -5.37 -9.46 -13.26
C GLY A 117 -4.16 -10.40 -13.24
N MET A 118 -2.92 -9.92 -13.41
CA MET A 118 -1.70 -10.73 -13.24
C MET A 118 -1.26 -10.79 -11.77
N ALA A 119 -0.65 -11.91 -11.36
CA ALA A 119 0.11 -11.92 -10.11
C ALA A 119 1.43 -11.15 -10.35
N PRO A 120 1.75 -10.12 -9.54
CA PRO A 120 2.98 -9.36 -9.74
C PRO A 120 4.24 -10.23 -9.64
N PRO A 121 5.36 -9.83 -10.26
CA PRO A 121 6.63 -10.55 -10.15
C PRO A 121 7.09 -10.73 -8.70
N ASP A 122 7.79 -11.83 -8.44
CA ASP A 122 8.41 -12.05 -7.13
C ASP A 122 9.63 -11.15 -6.93
N PHE A 123 9.92 -10.82 -5.68
CA PHE A 123 11.08 -10.01 -5.31
C PHE A 123 12.38 -10.69 -5.78
N GLY A 124 13.30 -9.88 -6.31
CA GLY A 124 14.60 -10.36 -6.81
C GLY A 124 14.56 -11.06 -8.17
N THR A 125 13.41 -11.09 -8.85
CA THR A 125 13.34 -11.49 -10.26
C THR A 125 13.80 -10.35 -11.18
N ALA A 126 14.31 -10.69 -12.37
CA ALA A 126 14.71 -9.69 -13.37
C ALA A 126 13.56 -8.74 -13.75
N MET A 127 12.33 -9.26 -13.80
CA MET A 127 11.14 -8.44 -14.07
C MET A 127 10.85 -7.46 -12.93
N ASN A 128 10.97 -7.90 -11.68
CA ASN A 128 10.83 -7.00 -10.53
C ASN A 128 11.91 -5.90 -10.55
N ASP A 129 13.17 -6.24 -10.86
CA ASP A 129 14.26 -5.27 -10.96
C ASP A 129 14.04 -4.25 -12.07
N LYS A 130 13.52 -4.70 -13.23
CA LYS A 130 13.07 -3.81 -14.31
C LYS A 130 12.00 -2.84 -13.80
N TRP A 131 10.95 -3.34 -13.15
CA TRP A 131 9.87 -2.52 -12.60
C TRP A 131 10.33 -1.53 -11.53
N ILE A 132 11.32 -1.89 -10.70
CA ILE A 132 11.94 -0.96 -9.75
C ILE A 132 12.65 0.17 -10.50
N ALA A 133 13.48 -0.17 -11.50
CA ALA A 133 14.29 0.79 -12.23
C ALA A 133 13.44 1.77 -13.05
N GLU A 134 12.41 1.27 -13.72
CA GLU A 134 11.54 2.06 -14.59
C GLU A 134 10.39 2.72 -13.81
N ASN A 135 10.11 2.24 -12.59
CA ASN A 135 8.98 2.63 -11.76
C ASN A 135 7.63 2.62 -12.52
N THR A 136 7.48 1.65 -13.40
CA THR A 136 6.28 1.38 -14.18
C THR A 136 6.36 -0.07 -14.66
N PHE A 137 5.33 -0.50 -15.39
CA PHE A 137 5.35 -1.69 -16.22
C PHE A 137 4.72 -1.37 -17.58
N THR A 138 5.01 -2.20 -18.58
CA THR A 138 4.44 -2.05 -19.93
C THR A 138 3.39 -3.12 -20.22
N ASP A 139 2.59 -2.93 -21.27
CA ASP A 139 1.67 -3.95 -21.78
C ASP A 139 2.41 -5.24 -22.18
N GLU A 140 3.66 -5.12 -22.65
CA GLU A 140 4.54 -6.26 -22.96
C GLU A 140 4.92 -7.05 -21.69
N ASP A 141 5.22 -6.36 -20.59
CA ASP A 141 5.47 -7.01 -19.29
C ASP A 141 4.22 -7.74 -18.80
N GLU A 142 3.05 -7.10 -18.91
CA GLU A 142 1.77 -7.70 -18.56
C GLU A 142 1.52 -8.98 -19.36
N GLU A 143 1.65 -8.91 -20.69
CA GLU A 143 1.45 -10.06 -21.57
C GLU A 143 2.42 -11.20 -21.24
N GLN A 144 3.70 -10.90 -21.04
CA GLN A 144 4.70 -11.90 -20.66
C GLN A 144 4.31 -12.62 -19.36
N ILE A 145 3.98 -11.86 -18.31
CA ILE A 145 3.63 -12.42 -16.99
C ILE A 145 2.36 -13.27 -17.08
N LEU A 146 1.34 -12.80 -17.80
CA LEU A 146 0.10 -13.55 -17.99
C LEU A 146 0.34 -14.87 -18.75
N ARG A 147 1.25 -14.89 -19.74
CA ARG A 147 1.65 -16.12 -20.44
C ARG A 147 2.37 -17.10 -19.51
N GLU A 148 3.31 -16.62 -18.70
CA GLU A 148 4.01 -17.43 -17.69
C GLU A 148 3.05 -18.02 -16.65
N GLN A 149 1.97 -17.30 -16.33
CA GLN A 149 0.92 -17.74 -15.40
C GLN A 149 -0.14 -18.65 -16.04
N GLY A 150 0.00 -18.98 -17.33
CA GLY A 150 -0.89 -19.91 -18.02
C GLY A 150 -2.27 -19.32 -18.37
N TYR A 151 -2.42 -18.00 -18.43
CA TYR A 151 -3.67 -17.36 -18.87
C TYR A 151 -3.94 -17.53 -20.37
N PHE A 152 -2.92 -17.89 -21.15
CA PHE A 152 -3.01 -18.14 -22.59
C PHE A 152 -2.74 -19.60 -22.91
N ARG A 153 -3.55 -20.17 -23.80
CA ARG A 153 -3.33 -21.50 -24.38
C ARG A 153 -2.33 -21.43 -25.54
N GLN A 154 -1.91 -22.59 -26.05
CA GLN A 154 -0.99 -22.68 -27.21
C GLN A 154 -1.54 -22.03 -28.49
N ASP A 155 -2.86 -21.86 -28.60
CA ASP A 155 -3.55 -21.21 -29.72
C ASP A 155 -3.85 -19.72 -29.46
N ASP A 156 -3.19 -19.12 -28.46
CA ASP A 156 -3.40 -17.75 -27.98
C ASP A 156 -4.82 -17.44 -27.46
N SER A 157 -5.70 -18.45 -27.35
CA SER A 157 -6.99 -18.27 -26.71
C SER A 157 -6.83 -18.09 -25.19
N ARG A 158 -7.63 -17.20 -24.59
CA ARG A 158 -7.64 -17.00 -23.13
C ARG A 158 -8.19 -18.22 -22.41
N TRP A 159 -7.66 -18.46 -21.22
CA TRP A 159 -8.10 -19.50 -20.28
C TRP A 159 -9.62 -19.43 -20.05
N GLN A 160 -10.30 -20.57 -20.13
CA GLN A 160 -11.73 -20.69 -19.85
C GLN A 160 -11.96 -20.90 -18.35
N LEU A 161 -13.03 -20.29 -17.81
CA LEU A 161 -13.44 -20.45 -16.42
C LEU A 161 -13.40 -21.92 -16.00
N PRO A 162 -12.92 -22.23 -14.78
CA PRO A 162 -12.92 -23.59 -14.31
C PRO A 162 -14.39 -23.99 -14.11
N LYS A 163 -14.73 -25.22 -14.50
CA LYS A 163 -16.03 -25.80 -14.13
C LYS A 163 -15.90 -26.24 -12.68
N PHE A 164 -16.57 -25.53 -11.79
CA PHE A 164 -16.74 -25.92 -10.39
C PHE A 164 -17.90 -26.91 -10.25
#